data_AF-A0A976GSH5-F1
#
_entry.id   AF-A0A976GSH5-F1
#
_cell.length_a   1.000
_cell.length_b   1.000
_cell.length_c   1.000
_cell.angle_alpha   90.00
_cell.angle_beta   90.00
_cell.angle_gamma   90.00
#
_symmetry.space_group_name_H-M   'P 1'
#
loop_
_entity.id
_entity.type
_entity.pdbx_description
1 polymer ?
#
loop_
_entity_poly.entity_id
_entity_poly.type
_entity_poly.pdbx_seq_one_letter_code
_entity_poly.pdbx_strand_id
1 'polypeptide(L)'
;MKKIILFLFFFLIIISFSFGQNTLSKEEEKALRNEIRDLIKNPEKYKAMKDAETSEIARIREIGKELFSEEKKLKELKKDLEARVITEKQVNEKSKKQQKNLTASNVEKELIALPPVIFRVQIGAYQNQYLANTLTNQSNFFVENRNTTMKRYVIGGFKRYEEAQAFTQFINKRGAISFVVAYFTEKRLENIKELPENYRPKER
;
A
#
# COMPACT_ATOMS: atom_id res chain seq x y z
N MET A 1 -29.92 45.89 52.55
CA MET A 1 -30.02 44.42 52.77
C MET A 1 -31.13 43.75 51.96
N LYS A 2 -32.38 44.27 51.95
CA LYS A 2 -33.49 43.68 51.17
C LYS A 2 -33.23 43.56 49.65
N LYS A 3 -32.53 44.54 49.05
CA LYS A 3 -32.18 44.52 47.62
C LYS A 3 -31.09 43.50 47.25
N ILE A 4 -30.19 43.19 48.19
CA ILE A 4 -29.12 42.18 48.02
C ILE A 4 -29.70 40.77 48.16
N ILE A 5 -30.62 40.58 49.12
CA ILE A 5 -31.35 39.32 49.31
C ILE A 5 -32.22 39.01 48.08
N LEU A 6 -32.87 40.01 47.49
CA LEU A 6 -33.66 39.84 46.27
C LEU A 6 -32.79 39.45 45.06
N PHE A 7 -31.59 40.02 44.96
CA PHE A 7 -30.64 39.70 43.89
C PHE A 7 -30.05 38.28 44.06
N LEU A 8 -29.80 37.86 45.29
CA LEU A 8 -29.32 36.50 45.60
C LEU A 8 -30.39 35.44 45.28
N PHE A 9 -31.66 35.76 45.54
CA PHE A 9 -32.79 34.88 45.22
C PHE A 9 -33.00 34.74 43.71
N PHE A 10 -32.82 35.83 42.96
CA PHE A 10 -32.88 35.81 41.49
C PHE A 10 -31.72 35.01 40.87
N PHE A 11 -30.53 35.09 41.48
CA PHE A 11 -29.36 34.32 41.04
C PHE A 11 -29.50 32.80 41.32
N LEU A 12 -30.18 32.42 42.41
CA LEU A 12 -30.42 31.02 42.77
C LEU A 12 -31.42 30.32 41.81
N ILE A 13 -32.37 31.06 41.24
CA ILE A 13 -33.36 30.54 40.29
C ILE A 13 -32.72 30.26 38.91
N ILE A 14 -31.73 31.07 38.50
CA ILE A 14 -31.03 30.92 37.21
C ILE A 14 -30.17 29.65 37.18
N ILE A 15 -29.61 29.22 38.32
CA ILE A 15 -28.76 28.01 38.41
C ILE A 15 -29.58 26.72 38.32
N SER A 16 -30.87 26.76 38.66
CA SER A 16 -31.74 25.57 38.65
C SER A 16 -32.30 25.21 37.26
N PHE A 17 -32.11 26.06 36.24
CA PHE A 17 -32.64 25.83 34.88
C PHE A 17 -31.71 25.04 33.95
N SER A 18 -30.51 24.66 34.41
CA SER A 18 -29.52 23.96 33.59
C SER A 18 -29.53 22.43 33.71
N PHE A 19 -30.50 21.84 34.41
CA PHE A 19 -30.69 20.38 34.48
C PHE A 19 -31.75 19.93 33.47
N GLY A 20 -31.34 19.58 32.24
CA GLY A 20 -32.19 18.82 31.32
C GLY A 20 -32.03 19.08 29.82
N GLN A 21 -30.82 19.06 29.27
CA GLN A 21 -30.65 18.95 27.82
C GLN A 21 -29.72 17.80 27.46
N ASN A 22 -30.30 16.61 27.42
CA ASN A 22 -29.92 15.47 26.57
C ASN A 22 -31.20 14.74 26.16
N THR A 23 -32.19 15.52 25.73
CA THR A 23 -33.44 15.02 25.14
C THR A 23 -33.41 15.41 23.67
N LEU A 24 -33.82 14.48 22.79
CA LEU A 24 -33.86 14.68 21.34
C LEU A 24 -34.40 16.07 21.01
N SER A 25 -33.80 16.74 20.03
CA SER A 25 -34.31 18.04 19.58
C SER A 25 -35.80 17.90 19.26
N LYS A 26 -36.61 18.91 19.55
CA LYS A 26 -38.07 18.88 19.28
C LYS A 26 -38.38 18.51 17.82
N GLU A 27 -37.45 18.80 16.92
CA GLU A 27 -37.50 18.42 15.50
C GLU A 27 -37.28 16.91 15.29
N GLU A 28 -36.28 16.32 15.95
CA GLU A 28 -35.99 14.89 15.92
C GLU A 28 -37.13 14.08 16.56
N GLU A 29 -37.67 14.55 17.68
CA GLU A 29 -38.81 13.91 18.34
C GLU A 29 -40.07 13.94 17.45
N LYS A 30 -40.31 15.07 16.76
CA LYS A 30 -41.44 15.19 15.82
C LYS A 30 -41.24 14.31 14.57
N ALA A 31 -40.02 14.22 14.06
CA ALA A 31 -39.67 13.36 12.93
C ALA A 31 -39.91 11.88 13.27
N LEU A 32 -39.38 11.40 14.39
CA LEU A 32 -39.58 10.03 14.88
C LEU A 32 -41.06 9.72 15.11
N ARG A 33 -41.81 10.66 15.72
CA ARG A 33 -43.24 10.48 15.97
C ARG A 33 -44.05 10.39 14.67
N ASN A 34 -43.62 11.07 13.62
CA ASN A 34 -44.23 10.96 12.28
C ASN A 34 -43.85 9.63 11.60
N GLU A 35 -42.60 9.20 11.70
CA GLU A 35 -42.12 7.93 11.16
C GLU A 35 -42.81 6.73 11.83
N ILE A 36 -42.93 6.74 13.17
CA ILE A 36 -43.68 5.72 13.92
C ILE A 36 -45.14 5.68 13.45
N ARG A 37 -45.80 6.82 13.25
CA ARG A 37 -47.18 6.83 12.73
C ARG A 37 -47.29 6.27 11.31
N ASP A 38 -46.32 6.57 10.45
CA ASP A 38 -46.29 6.04 9.08
C ASP A 38 -46.12 4.51 9.08
N LEU A 39 -45.21 4.01 9.92
CA LEU A 39 -44.96 2.57 10.08
C LEU A 39 -46.16 1.82 10.70
N ILE A 40 -46.87 2.44 11.65
CA ILE A 40 -48.11 1.86 12.20
C ILE A 40 -49.21 1.80 11.14
N LYS A 41 -49.31 2.83 10.29
CA LYS A 41 -50.32 2.89 9.21
C LYS A 41 -50.00 1.95 8.05
N ASN A 42 -48.73 1.57 7.87
CA ASN A 42 -48.28 0.70 6.80
C ASN A 42 -47.52 -0.53 7.35
N PRO A 43 -48.23 -1.59 7.78
CA PRO A 43 -47.62 -2.78 8.38
C PRO A 43 -46.71 -3.56 7.41
N GLU A 44 -46.96 -3.50 6.10
CA GLU A 44 -46.10 -4.14 5.09
C GLU A 44 -44.72 -3.47 5.03
N LYS A 45 -44.69 -2.14 5.06
CA LYS A 45 -43.44 -1.37 5.10
C LYS A 45 -42.63 -1.68 6.37
N TYR A 46 -43.28 -1.80 7.51
CA TYR A 46 -42.62 -2.18 8.76
C TYR A 46 -42.01 -3.59 8.69
N LYS A 47 -42.74 -4.56 8.15
CA LYS A 47 -42.24 -5.93 7.96
C LYS A 47 -41.04 -5.96 7.00
N ALA A 48 -41.14 -5.28 5.85
CA ALA A 48 -40.05 -5.18 4.89
C ALA A 48 -38.77 -4.56 5.49
N MET A 49 -38.93 -3.54 6.34
CA MET A 49 -37.80 -2.93 7.07
C MET A 49 -37.16 -3.91 8.05
N LYS A 50 -37.95 -4.71 8.79
CA LYS A 50 -37.43 -5.73 9.71
C LYS A 50 -36.74 -6.88 9.00
N ASP A 51 -37.28 -7.31 7.86
CA ASP A 51 -36.67 -8.34 7.01
C ASP A 51 -35.35 -7.84 6.42
N ALA A 52 -35.30 -6.58 5.97
CA ALA A 52 -34.09 -5.92 5.50
C ALA A 52 -33.03 -5.79 6.61
N GLU A 53 -33.41 -5.32 7.80
CA GLU A 53 -32.52 -5.22 8.97
C GLU A 53 -31.91 -6.59 9.31
N THR A 54 -32.72 -7.65 9.31
CA THR A 54 -32.27 -9.02 9.56
C THR A 54 -31.29 -9.50 8.49
N SER A 55 -31.57 -9.20 7.22
CA SER A 55 -30.67 -9.50 6.10
C SER A 55 -29.34 -8.75 6.21
N GLU A 56 -29.36 -7.47 6.59
CA GLU A 56 -28.13 -6.69 6.77
C GLU A 56 -27.31 -7.20 7.96
N ILE A 57 -27.95 -7.55 9.09
CA ILE A 57 -27.27 -8.19 10.22
C ILE A 57 -26.61 -9.51 9.80
N ALA A 58 -27.28 -10.30 8.96
CA ALA A 58 -26.70 -11.54 8.43
C ALA A 58 -25.46 -11.27 7.56
N ARG A 59 -25.51 -10.25 6.68
CA ARG A 59 -24.35 -9.82 5.87
C ARG A 59 -23.19 -9.32 6.72
N ILE A 60 -23.47 -8.48 7.72
CA ILE A 60 -22.44 -7.98 8.65
C ILE A 60 -21.75 -9.14 9.36
N ARG A 61 -22.51 -10.17 9.77
CA ARG A 61 -21.96 -11.36 10.39
C ARG A 61 -21.07 -12.16 9.43
N GLU A 62 -21.45 -12.32 8.16
CA GLU A 62 -20.60 -12.99 7.16
C GLU A 62 -19.32 -12.20 6.88
N ILE A 63 -19.42 -10.88 6.67
CA ILE A 63 -18.24 -10.01 6.51
C ILE A 63 -17.31 -10.12 7.73
N GLY A 64 -17.87 -10.16 8.94
CA GLY A 64 -17.09 -10.36 10.17
C GLY A 64 -16.34 -11.71 10.20
N LYS A 65 -16.96 -12.79 9.70
CA LYS A 65 -16.28 -14.10 9.58
C LYS A 65 -15.16 -14.07 8.54
N GLU A 66 -15.39 -13.43 7.39
CA GLU A 66 -14.39 -13.27 6.34
C GLU A 66 -13.19 -12.48 6.85
N LEU A 67 -13.43 -11.33 7.48
CA LEU A 67 -12.40 -10.50 8.12
C LEU A 67 -11.59 -11.30 9.14
N PHE A 68 -12.24 -12.06 10.02
CA PHE A 68 -11.55 -12.90 10.99
C PHE A 68 -10.67 -13.97 10.33
N SER A 69 -11.16 -14.60 9.25
CA SER A 69 -10.39 -15.59 8.50
C SER A 69 -9.17 -14.96 7.81
N GLU A 70 -9.30 -13.74 7.33
CA GLU A 70 -8.27 -13.01 6.61
C GLU A 70 -7.21 -12.43 7.56
N GLU A 71 -7.62 -11.96 8.74
CA GLU A 71 -6.71 -11.60 9.82
C GLU A 71 -5.84 -12.80 10.26
N LYS A 72 -6.44 -13.99 10.36
CA LYS A 72 -5.70 -15.21 10.67
C LYS A 72 -4.66 -15.53 9.60
N LYS A 73 -5.05 -15.46 8.31
CA LYS A 73 -4.12 -15.66 7.18
C LYS A 73 -2.99 -14.64 7.20
N LEU A 74 -3.30 -13.36 7.45
CA LEU A 74 -2.30 -12.29 7.53
C LEU A 74 -1.31 -12.53 8.68
N LYS A 75 -1.80 -12.99 9.83
CA LYS A 75 -0.95 -13.31 10.98
C LYS A 75 -0.02 -14.48 10.69
N GLU A 76 -0.53 -15.54 10.05
CA GLU A 76 0.27 -16.70 9.63
C GLU A 76 1.33 -16.30 8.59
N LEU A 77 0.93 -15.51 7.58
CA LEU A 77 1.84 -15.04 6.53
C LEU A 77 2.94 -14.13 7.10
N LYS A 78 2.60 -13.22 8.04
CA LYS A 78 3.60 -12.39 8.73
C LYS A 78 4.60 -13.24 9.51
N LYS A 79 4.13 -14.25 10.24
CA LYS A 79 5.00 -15.17 10.99
C LYS A 79 5.94 -15.94 10.07
N ASP A 80 5.45 -16.41 8.92
CA ASP A 80 6.30 -17.09 7.91
C ASP A 80 7.33 -16.13 7.32
N LEU A 81 6.93 -14.89 6.99
CA LEU A 81 7.83 -13.88 6.47
C LEU A 81 8.95 -13.53 7.47
N GLU A 82 8.59 -13.36 8.75
CA GLU A 82 9.56 -13.10 9.82
C GLU A 82 10.57 -14.25 9.96
N ALA A 83 10.11 -15.51 9.91
CA ALA A 83 10.97 -16.68 9.94
C ALA A 83 11.93 -16.75 8.74
N ARG A 84 11.45 -16.41 7.54
CA ARG A 84 12.30 -16.33 6.33
C ARG A 84 13.35 -15.23 6.44
N VAL A 85 12.97 -14.04 6.91
CA VAL A 85 13.92 -12.92 7.08
C VAL A 85 15.01 -13.26 8.08
N ILE A 86 14.69 -13.94 9.19
CA ILE A 86 15.69 -14.42 10.16
C ILE A 86 16.62 -15.44 9.52
N THR A 87 16.06 -16.38 8.75
CA THR A 87 16.83 -17.43 8.06
C THR A 87 17.78 -16.81 7.02
N GLU A 88 17.29 -15.87 6.21
CA GLU A 88 18.12 -15.16 5.22
C GLU A 88 19.23 -14.34 5.88
N LYS A 89 18.95 -13.65 7.00
CA LYS A 89 19.99 -12.93 7.76
C LYS A 89 21.05 -13.88 8.30
N GLN A 90 20.65 -15.02 8.87
CA GLN A 90 21.58 -16.01 9.40
C GLN A 90 22.41 -16.69 8.29
N VAL A 91 21.81 -16.98 7.13
CA VAL A 91 22.52 -17.51 5.97
C VAL A 91 23.51 -16.47 5.44
N ASN A 92 23.12 -15.21 5.33
CA ASN A 92 23.99 -14.13 4.86
C ASN A 92 25.16 -13.85 5.84
N GLU A 93 24.93 -13.92 7.14
CA GLU A 93 25.99 -13.81 8.16
C GLU A 93 26.97 -14.99 8.15
N LYS A 94 26.47 -16.23 7.93
CA LYS A 94 27.32 -17.41 7.76
C LYS A 94 28.15 -17.32 6.47
N SER A 95 27.56 -16.86 5.37
CA SER A 95 28.27 -16.60 4.11
C SER A 95 29.34 -15.52 4.25
N LYS A 96 29.08 -14.44 4.99
CA LYS A 96 30.09 -13.40 5.30
C LYS A 96 31.24 -13.92 6.17
N LYS A 97 30.95 -14.80 7.14
CA LYS A 97 31.99 -15.42 7.98
C LYS A 97 32.83 -16.45 7.21
N GLN A 98 32.23 -17.22 6.30
CA GLN A 98 32.98 -18.10 5.39
C GLN A 98 33.83 -17.31 4.39
N GLN A 99 33.31 -16.21 3.82
CA GLN A 99 34.10 -15.32 2.96
C GLN A 99 35.29 -14.71 3.71
N LYS A 100 35.15 -14.35 4.98
CA LYS A 100 36.26 -13.82 5.81
C LYS A 100 37.36 -14.87 6.10
N ASN A 101 37.02 -16.15 6.16
CA ASN A 101 37.99 -17.24 6.36
C ASN A 101 38.64 -17.72 5.05
N LEU A 102 38.03 -17.45 3.90
CA LEU A 102 38.61 -17.72 2.56
C LEU A 102 39.55 -16.59 2.09
N THR A 103 39.48 -15.39 2.66
CA THR A 103 40.32 -14.23 2.28
C THR A 103 41.71 -14.18 2.95
N ALA A 104 42.08 -15.17 3.76
CA ALA A 104 43.40 -15.20 4.42
C ALA A 104 44.45 -16.08 3.70
N SER A 105 44.09 -16.74 2.59
CA SER A 105 45.05 -17.47 1.78
C SER A 105 44.79 -17.23 0.30
N ASN A 106 45.73 -16.48 -0.30
CA ASN A 106 46.03 -16.40 -1.72
C ASN A 106 45.14 -15.57 -2.65
N VAL A 107 45.82 -14.60 -3.28
CA VAL A 107 45.55 -13.90 -4.54
C VAL A 107 44.68 -12.63 -4.46
N GLU A 108 45.39 -11.51 -4.34
CA GLU A 108 45.35 -10.39 -5.29
C GLU A 108 43.96 -9.84 -5.69
N LYS A 109 43.56 -8.78 -4.99
CA LYS A 109 43.04 -7.53 -5.59
C LYS A 109 42.08 -7.70 -6.77
N GLU A 110 40.93 -8.32 -6.57
CA GLU A 110 39.74 -7.97 -7.33
C GLU A 110 38.95 -6.96 -6.50
N LEU A 111 39.13 -5.67 -6.82
CA LEU A 111 38.18 -4.63 -6.47
C LEU A 111 36.78 -5.20 -6.75
N ILE A 112 35.88 -5.18 -5.77
CA ILE A 112 34.47 -5.47 -5.98
C ILE A 112 33.91 -4.36 -6.87
N ALA A 113 34.18 -4.45 -8.16
CA ALA A 113 33.56 -3.64 -9.18
C ALA A 113 32.09 -4.03 -9.18
N LEU A 114 31.21 -3.05 -9.10
CA LEU A 114 29.79 -3.23 -9.42
C LEU A 114 29.69 -4.10 -10.68
N PRO A 115 28.77 -5.08 -10.74
CA PRO A 115 28.62 -5.90 -11.93
C PRO A 115 28.51 -4.95 -13.13
N PRO A 116 29.37 -5.12 -14.15
CA PRO A 116 29.49 -4.11 -15.19
C PRO A 116 28.20 -3.95 -15.99
N VAL A 117 27.26 -4.90 -15.86
CA VAL A 117 25.93 -4.88 -16.48
C VAL A 117 24.82 -4.97 -15.43
N ILE A 118 23.83 -4.09 -15.54
CA ILE A 118 22.56 -4.14 -14.81
C ILE A 118 21.42 -4.09 -15.81
N PHE A 119 20.47 -5.01 -15.70
CA PHE A 119 19.25 -5.01 -16.49
C PHE A 119 18.13 -4.32 -15.71
N ARG A 120 17.35 -3.47 -16.36
CA ARG A 120 16.13 -2.85 -15.79
C ARG A 120 14.96 -3.11 -16.70
N VAL A 121 13.74 -2.91 -16.21
CA VAL A 121 12.53 -3.03 -17.02
C VAL A 121 11.91 -1.66 -17.23
N GLN A 122 11.85 -1.19 -18.48
CA GLN A 122 11.17 0.04 -18.83
C GLN A 122 9.69 -0.24 -19.08
N ILE A 123 8.82 0.49 -18.38
CA ILE A 123 7.36 0.37 -18.48
C ILE A 123 6.72 1.48 -19.35
N GLY A 124 7.51 2.46 -19.79
CA GLY A 124 7.03 3.51 -20.67
C GLY A 124 7.98 4.70 -20.77
N ALA A 125 7.69 5.55 -21.74
CA ALA A 125 8.31 6.87 -21.89
C ALA A 125 7.20 7.87 -22.21
N TYR A 126 7.02 8.88 -21.34
CA TYR A 126 5.92 9.82 -21.43
C TYR A 126 6.44 11.26 -21.44
N GLN A 127 5.71 12.13 -22.13
CA GLN A 127 6.05 13.57 -22.20
C GLN A 127 5.54 14.36 -20.97
N ASN A 128 4.61 13.79 -20.22
CA ASN A 128 3.88 14.53 -19.20
C ASN A 128 4.54 14.39 -17.81
N GLN A 129 4.69 15.51 -17.10
CA GLN A 129 5.36 15.59 -15.81
C GLN A 129 4.58 14.92 -14.67
N TYR A 130 3.30 14.63 -14.87
CA TYR A 130 2.35 14.25 -13.81
C TYR A 130 2.62 12.88 -13.17
N LEU A 131 3.17 11.90 -13.92
CA LEU A 131 3.44 10.56 -13.38
C LEU A 131 4.68 10.49 -12.49
N ALA A 132 5.55 11.50 -12.54
CA ALA A 132 6.76 11.49 -11.72
C ALA A 132 6.41 11.59 -10.23
N ASN A 133 5.51 12.49 -9.85
CA ASN A 133 5.24 12.79 -8.44
C ASN A 133 4.58 11.63 -7.67
N THR A 134 3.82 10.77 -8.36
CA THR A 134 3.16 9.60 -7.74
C THR A 134 4.10 8.39 -7.63
N LEU A 135 5.12 8.31 -8.48
CA LEU A 135 5.95 7.11 -8.63
C LEU A 135 7.37 7.26 -8.05
N THR A 136 7.82 8.49 -7.74
CA THR A 136 9.16 8.78 -7.21
C THR A 136 9.46 8.22 -5.81
N ASN A 137 8.45 7.72 -5.08
CA ASN A 137 8.59 7.26 -3.69
C ASN A 137 8.78 5.74 -3.52
N GLN A 138 9.05 5.00 -4.60
CA GLN A 138 9.33 3.56 -4.50
C GLN A 138 10.82 3.27 -4.70
N SER A 139 11.43 2.52 -3.78
CA SER A 139 12.87 2.22 -3.76
C SER A 139 13.40 1.51 -5.01
N ASN A 140 12.52 0.90 -5.81
CA ASN A 140 12.86 0.17 -7.04
C ASN A 140 12.32 0.86 -8.30
N PHE A 141 11.91 2.12 -8.21
CA PHE A 141 11.35 2.87 -9.33
C PHE A 141 12.23 4.05 -9.67
N PHE A 142 12.66 4.14 -10.92
CA PHE A 142 13.56 5.17 -11.41
C PHE A 142 12.90 5.96 -12.54
N VAL A 143 13.08 7.27 -12.51
CA VAL A 143 12.63 8.20 -13.56
C VAL A 143 13.87 8.78 -14.22
N GLU A 144 14.04 8.50 -15.51
CA GLU A 144 15.20 8.95 -16.28
C GLU A 144 14.76 9.97 -17.33
N ASN A 145 15.46 11.10 -17.42
CA ASN A 145 15.20 12.07 -18.47
C ASN A 145 15.79 11.57 -19.80
N ARG A 146 14.95 11.43 -20.84
CA ARG A 146 15.43 11.15 -22.20
C ARG A 146 15.81 12.45 -22.92
N ASN A 147 15.01 13.50 -22.74
CA ASN A 147 15.25 14.86 -23.23
C ASN A 147 14.50 15.86 -22.32
N THR A 148 14.44 17.14 -22.70
CA THR A 148 13.75 18.20 -21.93
C THR A 148 12.26 17.93 -21.71
N THR A 149 11.61 17.15 -22.57
CA THR A 149 10.15 16.95 -22.53
C THR A 149 9.72 15.52 -22.23
N MET A 150 10.61 14.53 -22.24
CA MET A 150 10.27 13.11 -22.15
C MET A 150 11.03 12.40 -21.04
N LYS A 151 10.28 11.69 -20.20
CA LYS A 151 10.78 10.89 -19.08
C LYS A 151 10.53 9.40 -19.34
N ARG A 152 11.55 8.58 -19.12
CA ARG A 152 11.50 7.12 -19.13
C ARG A 152 11.25 6.63 -17.71
N TYR A 153 10.40 5.63 -17.58
CA TYR A 153 10.04 5.04 -16.29
C TYR A 153 10.56 3.60 -16.27
N VAL A 154 11.49 3.33 -15.36
CA VAL A 154 12.23 2.07 -15.27
C VAL A 154 12.11 1.49 -13.86
N ILE A 155 11.98 0.16 -13.78
CA ILE A 155 11.74 -0.57 -12.54
C ILE A 155 12.82 -1.65 -12.36
N GLY A 156 13.27 -1.76 -11.12
CA GLY A 156 14.17 -2.80 -10.65
C GLY A 156 15.61 -2.65 -11.11
N GLY A 157 16.44 -3.61 -10.69
CA GLY A 157 17.82 -3.77 -11.09
C GLY A 157 18.20 -5.24 -10.99
N PHE A 158 18.26 -5.91 -12.12
CA PHE A 158 18.48 -7.34 -12.24
C PHE A 158 19.91 -7.63 -12.71
N LYS A 159 20.52 -8.67 -12.16
CA LYS A 159 21.88 -9.09 -12.56
C LYS A 159 21.87 -9.93 -13.83
N ARG A 160 20.73 -10.58 -14.12
CA ARG A 160 20.55 -11.50 -15.25
C ARG A 160 19.43 -11.02 -16.17
N TYR A 161 19.60 -11.18 -17.48
CA TYR A 161 18.60 -10.81 -18.47
C TYR A 161 17.30 -11.61 -18.28
N GLU A 162 17.40 -12.89 -17.95
CA GLU A 162 16.26 -13.80 -17.79
C GLU A 162 15.35 -13.37 -16.63
N GLU A 163 15.93 -12.81 -15.55
CA GLU A 163 15.16 -12.27 -14.43
C GLU A 163 14.37 -11.04 -14.84
N ALA A 164 15.01 -10.12 -15.56
CA ALA A 164 14.35 -8.95 -16.10
C ALA A 164 13.25 -9.34 -17.10
N GLN A 165 13.49 -10.35 -17.94
CA GLN A 165 12.51 -10.85 -18.89
C GLN A 165 11.31 -11.50 -18.20
N ALA A 166 11.52 -12.31 -17.17
CA ALA A 166 10.43 -12.89 -16.38
C ALA A 166 9.60 -11.80 -15.70
N PHE A 167 10.24 -10.76 -15.18
CA PHE A 167 9.55 -9.61 -14.59
C PHE A 167 8.76 -8.80 -15.63
N THR A 168 9.31 -8.59 -16.83
CA THR A 168 8.60 -8.01 -17.97
C THR A 168 7.34 -8.81 -18.31
N GLN A 169 7.43 -10.13 -18.42
CA GLN A 169 6.26 -10.98 -18.69
C GLN A 169 5.18 -10.83 -17.61
N PHE A 170 5.59 -10.75 -16.35
CA PHE A 170 4.69 -10.56 -15.22
C PHE A 170 3.97 -9.20 -15.26
N ILE A 171 4.68 -8.12 -15.60
CA ILE A 171 4.08 -6.79 -15.79
C ILE A 171 3.14 -6.79 -17.00
N ASN A 172 3.55 -7.42 -18.10
CA ASN A 172 2.75 -7.48 -19.33
C ASN A 172 1.45 -8.25 -19.13
N LYS A 173 1.47 -9.34 -18.36
CA LYS A 173 0.26 -10.09 -17.95
C LYS A 173 -0.73 -9.24 -17.14
N ARG A 174 -0.28 -8.14 -16.54
CA ARG A 174 -1.12 -7.19 -15.77
C ARG A 174 -1.56 -5.97 -16.57
N GLY A 175 -1.33 -5.97 -17.89
CA GLY A 175 -1.86 -4.96 -18.80
C GLY A 175 -0.94 -3.76 -19.06
N ALA A 176 0.31 -3.78 -18.58
CA ALA A 176 1.29 -2.73 -18.89
C ALA A 176 2.29 -3.21 -19.96
N ILE A 177 2.67 -2.37 -20.91
CA ILE A 177 3.68 -2.71 -21.91
C ILE A 177 5.06 -2.43 -21.34
N SER A 178 5.90 -3.46 -21.24
CA SER A 178 7.26 -3.32 -20.71
C SER A 178 8.30 -4.10 -21.52
N PHE A 179 9.54 -3.64 -21.44
CA PHE A 179 10.69 -4.26 -22.11
C PHE A 179 11.97 -4.13 -21.28
N VAL A 180 12.89 -5.05 -21.50
CA VAL A 180 14.19 -5.09 -20.81
C VAL A 180 15.15 -4.09 -21.44
N VAL A 181 15.91 -3.40 -20.60
CA VAL A 181 16.96 -2.44 -20.98
C VAL A 181 18.24 -2.76 -20.22
N ALA A 182 19.40 -2.52 -20.83
CA ALA A 182 20.70 -2.81 -20.24
C ALA A 182 21.45 -1.52 -19.90
N TYR A 183 22.14 -1.54 -18.77
CA TYR A 183 23.06 -0.49 -18.33
C TYR A 183 24.44 -1.11 -18.21
N PHE A 184 25.41 -0.60 -18.95
CA PHE A 184 26.81 -0.99 -18.85
C PHE A 184 27.60 0.14 -18.19
N THR A 185 28.30 -0.13 -17.08
CA THR A 185 29.03 0.90 -16.32
C THR A 185 28.14 2.13 -16.00
N GLU A 186 26.90 1.87 -15.56
CA GLU A 186 25.85 2.87 -15.29
C GLU A 186 25.33 3.67 -16.49
N LYS A 187 25.88 3.46 -17.69
CA LYS A 187 25.37 4.05 -18.93
C LYS A 187 24.33 3.13 -19.56
N ARG A 188 23.17 3.68 -19.86
CA ARG A 188 22.14 2.97 -20.62
C ARG A 188 22.63 2.67 -22.04
N LEU A 189 22.44 1.43 -22.48
CA LEU A 189 22.63 1.03 -23.87
C LEU A 189 21.32 1.19 -24.65
N GLU A 190 21.40 1.65 -25.90
CA GLU A 190 20.21 1.72 -26.78
C GLU A 190 19.83 0.33 -27.29
N ASN A 191 20.82 -0.54 -27.52
CA ASN A 191 20.61 -1.93 -27.88
C ASN A 191 21.36 -2.90 -26.96
N ILE A 192 20.68 -3.94 -26.48
CA ILE A 192 21.28 -5.02 -25.66
C ILE A 192 22.41 -5.74 -26.42
N LYS A 193 22.39 -5.74 -27.76
CA LYS A 193 23.47 -6.29 -28.60
C LYS A 193 24.81 -5.55 -28.45
N GLU A 194 24.80 -4.32 -27.94
CA GLU A 194 26.02 -3.55 -27.64
C GLU A 194 26.75 -4.07 -26.40
N LEU A 195 26.14 -4.99 -25.64
CA LEU A 195 26.82 -5.65 -24.53
C LEU A 195 28.02 -6.46 -25.02
N PRO A 196 29.11 -6.51 -24.23
CA PRO A 196 30.20 -7.45 -24.48
C PRO A 196 29.64 -8.88 -24.52
N GLU A 197 30.24 -9.73 -25.35
CA GLU A 197 29.68 -11.03 -25.73
C GLU A 197 29.36 -11.95 -24.53
N ASN A 198 30.18 -11.91 -23.49
CA ASN A 198 29.98 -12.64 -22.24
C ASN A 198 28.74 -12.19 -21.43
N TYR A 199 28.16 -11.03 -21.74
CA TYR A 199 26.96 -10.49 -21.09
C TYR A 199 25.73 -10.44 -22.01
N ARG A 200 25.87 -10.86 -23.28
CA ARG A 200 24.74 -10.91 -24.20
C ARG A 200 23.76 -12.00 -23.76
N PRO A 201 22.44 -11.78 -23.86
CA PRO A 201 21.47 -12.85 -23.70
C PRO A 201 21.79 -13.97 -24.69
N LYS A 202 21.75 -15.22 -24.23
CA LYS A 202 21.86 -16.37 -25.14
C LYS A 202 20.64 -16.36 -26.06
N GLU A 203 20.87 -16.24 -27.37
CA GLU A 203 19.81 -16.42 -28.35
C GLU A 203 19.26 -17.85 -28.18
N ARG A 204 17.94 -17.96 -27.98
CA ARG A 204 17.22 -19.24 -27.93
C ARG A 204 16.65 -19.56 -29.29
#